data_AF-A0A314XG17-F1
#
_entry.id   AF-A0A314XG17-F1
#
_cell.length_a   1.000
_cell.length_b   1.000
_cell.length_c   1.000
_cell.angle_alpha   90.00
_cell.angle_beta   90.00
_cell.angle_gamma   90.00
#
_symmetry.space_group_name_H-M   'P 1'
#
loop_
_entity.id
_entity.type
_entity.pdbx_description
1 polymer ?
#
loop_
_entity_poly.entity_id
_entity_poly.type
_entity_poly.pdbx_seq_one_letter_code
_entity_poly.pdbx_strand_id
1 'polypeptide(L)'
;MGECRNKAVHYRLGEVLVRWENALARLWVLLIHTLLSHDLEQKFLLGGCTLNGNGVTHGISPGDAFLLEFVSAFLLLFVGITVAFDKKRSKEVGLPWVCFMLSAPMGLGVFISTTITGPAGYSGVGLNPARCLGPALVRGGSLWHGHWVFWVAPILAC
;
A
#
# COMPACT_ATOMS: atom_id res chain seq x y z
N MET A 1 49.50 11.82 -12.34
CA MET A 1 49.03 12.64 -11.19
C MET A 1 47.58 13.16 -11.31
N GLY A 2 46.95 13.17 -12.49
CA GLY A 2 45.55 13.64 -12.65
C GLY A 2 44.48 12.62 -12.23
N GLU A 3 44.75 11.32 -12.35
CA GLU A 3 43.74 10.26 -12.16
C GLU A 3 43.33 10.02 -10.70
N CYS A 4 44.26 10.13 -9.75
CA CYS A 4 43.92 10.09 -8.31
C CYS A 4 43.07 11.29 -7.87
N ARG A 5 43.22 12.44 -8.53
CA ARG A 5 42.47 13.66 -8.18
C ARG A 5 41.00 13.55 -8.60
N ASN A 6 40.74 12.97 -9.78
CA ASN A 6 39.36 12.73 -10.24
C ASN A 6 38.65 11.66 -9.41
N LYS A 7 39.32 10.57 -9.02
CA LYS A 7 38.72 9.58 -8.12
C LYS A 7 38.34 10.20 -6.77
N ALA A 8 39.20 11.04 -6.17
CA ALA A 8 38.90 11.72 -4.92
C ALA A 8 37.70 12.69 -5.03
N VAL A 9 37.52 13.37 -6.17
CA VAL A 9 36.36 14.23 -6.42
C VAL A 9 35.07 13.41 -6.56
N HIS A 10 35.10 12.27 -7.26
CA HIS A 10 33.95 11.38 -7.37
C HIS A 10 33.55 10.75 -6.03
N TYR A 11 34.52 10.33 -5.21
CA TYR A 11 34.26 9.83 -3.85
C TYR A 11 33.64 10.91 -2.96
N ARG A 12 34.15 12.15 -3.00
CA ARG A 12 33.55 13.27 -2.25
C ARG A 12 32.17 13.66 -2.75
N LEU A 13 31.91 13.60 -4.06
CA LEU A 13 30.57 13.82 -4.58
C LEU A 13 29.59 12.75 -4.09
N GLY A 14 30.01 11.48 -4.07
CA GLY A 14 29.20 10.36 -3.56
C GLY A 14 28.87 10.51 -2.08
N GLU A 15 29.83 10.86 -1.23
CA GLU A 15 29.56 11.09 0.19
C GLU A 15 28.64 12.29 0.45
N VAL A 16 28.79 13.35 -0.35
CA VAL A 16 27.88 14.51 -0.29
C VAL A 16 26.48 14.10 -0.72
N LEU A 17 26.34 13.34 -1.80
CA LEU A 17 25.05 12.84 -2.30
C LEU A 17 24.34 11.98 -1.25
N VAL A 18 25.04 11.00 -0.68
CA VAL A 18 24.49 10.11 0.37
C VAL A 18 24.13 10.90 1.63
N ARG A 19 24.91 11.93 1.99
CA ARG A 19 24.59 12.80 3.12
C ARG A 19 23.35 13.66 2.85
N TRP A 20 23.13 14.11 1.62
CA TRP A 20 21.90 14.80 1.22
C TRP A 20 20.70 13.87 1.22
N GLU A 21 20.81 12.65 0.68
CA GLU A 21 19.72 11.67 0.72
C GLU A 21 19.30 11.34 2.17
N ASN A 22 20.28 11.13 3.06
CA ASN A 22 20.03 10.88 4.46
C ASN A 22 19.43 12.10 5.19
N ALA A 23 19.87 13.31 4.85
CA ALA A 23 19.32 14.54 5.41
C ALA A 23 17.87 14.77 4.97
N LEU A 24 17.58 14.55 3.69
CA LEU A 24 16.23 14.62 3.14
C LEU A 24 15.33 13.57 3.80
N ALA A 25 15.77 12.31 3.90
CA ALA A 25 15.01 11.25 4.58
C ALA A 25 14.65 11.62 6.03
N ARG A 26 15.61 12.19 6.78
CA ARG A 26 15.36 12.65 8.16
C ARG A 26 14.38 13.82 8.21
N LEU A 27 14.50 14.78 7.29
CA LEU A 27 13.57 15.90 7.20
C LEU A 27 12.15 15.41 6.87
N TRP A 28 12.03 14.45 5.95
CA TRP A 28 10.76 13.84 5.58
C TRP A 28 10.10 13.13 6.75
N VAL A 29 10.85 12.33 7.53
CA VAL A 29 10.31 11.66 8.72
C VAL A 29 9.82 12.68 9.75
N LEU A 30 10.61 13.72 10.02
CA LEU A 30 10.20 14.79 10.95
C LEU A 30 8.97 15.54 10.46
N LEU A 31 8.87 15.82 9.16
CA LEU A 31 7.72 16.48 8.54
C LEU A 31 6.45 15.60 8.64
N ILE A 32 6.60 14.28 8.45
CA ILE A 32 5.49 13.34 8.63
C ILE A 32 5.04 13.35 10.08
N HIS A 33 5.93 13.26 11.07
CA HIS A 33 5.53 13.30 12.48
C HIS A 33 4.91 14.63 12.93
N THR A 34 5.26 15.76 12.30
CA THR A 34 4.65 17.06 12.64
C THR A 34 3.31 17.29 11.95
N LEU A 35 3.09 16.71 10.77
CA LEU A 35 1.84 16.85 10.00
C LEU A 35 0.83 15.73 10.31
N LEU A 36 1.29 14.57 10.77
CA LEU A 36 0.47 13.39 11.03
C LEU A 36 0.03 13.36 12.49
N SER A 37 -1.26 13.59 12.75
CA SER A 37 -1.85 13.50 14.08
C SER A 37 -1.74 12.08 14.66
N HIS A 38 -1.70 11.95 15.99
CA HIS A 38 -1.64 10.65 16.69
C HIS A 38 -2.73 9.64 16.26
N ASP A 39 -3.87 10.12 15.76
CA ASP A 39 -4.95 9.29 15.22
C ASP A 39 -4.55 8.50 13.96
N LEU A 40 -3.69 9.07 13.12
CA LEU A 40 -3.21 8.41 11.91
C LEU A 40 -2.12 7.39 12.22
N GLU A 41 -1.23 7.67 13.18
CA GLU A 41 -0.24 6.69 13.65
C GLU A 41 -0.91 5.41 14.16
N GLN A 42 -1.99 5.52 14.94
CA GLN A 42 -2.73 4.33 15.37
C GLN A 42 -3.40 3.62 14.19
N LYS A 43 -4.01 4.33 13.25
CA LYS A 43 -4.63 3.72 12.05
C LYS A 43 -3.61 2.93 11.20
N PHE A 44 -2.41 3.47 11.02
CA PHE A 44 -1.32 2.78 10.30
C PHE A 44 -0.70 1.64 11.12
N LEU A 45 -0.58 1.78 12.44
CA LEU A 45 -0.16 0.70 13.36
C LEU A 45 -1.14 -0.48 13.38
N LEU A 46 -2.44 -0.22 13.19
CA LEU A 46 -3.46 -1.26 13.02
C LEU A 46 -3.53 -1.82 11.58
N GLY A 47 -2.60 -1.42 10.71
CA GLY A 47 -2.57 -1.82 9.32
C GLY A 47 -3.83 -1.42 8.54
N GLY A 48 -4.62 -0.46 9.02
CA GLY A 48 -5.80 0.05 8.33
C GLY A 48 -6.84 -1.01 7.95
N CYS A 49 -7.00 -2.07 8.74
CA CYS A 49 -7.96 -3.16 8.50
C CYS A 49 -9.03 -3.25 9.60
N THR A 50 -9.47 -2.11 10.13
CA THR A 50 -10.40 -2.10 11.27
C THR A 50 -11.83 -2.40 10.83
N LEU A 51 -12.33 -3.58 11.21
CA LEU A 51 -13.71 -4.02 10.97
C LEU A 51 -14.51 -3.90 12.26
N ASN A 52 -15.72 -3.35 12.15
CA ASN A 52 -16.67 -3.19 13.26
C ASN A 52 -16.03 -2.50 14.50
N GLY A 53 -15.83 -1.18 14.38
CA GLY A 53 -15.07 -0.39 15.35
C GLY A 53 -15.80 -0.20 16.68
N ASN A 54 -15.04 -0.27 17.77
CA ASN A 54 -15.52 -0.17 19.14
C ASN A 54 -15.39 1.26 19.67
N GLY A 55 -16.24 2.18 19.23
CA GLY A 55 -16.46 3.53 19.79
C GLY A 55 -15.30 4.55 19.68
N VAL A 56 -14.05 4.08 19.60
CA VAL A 56 -12.82 4.90 19.48
C VAL A 56 -12.31 4.92 18.04
N THR A 57 -12.61 3.88 17.26
CA THR A 57 -12.38 3.85 15.82
C THR A 57 -13.73 3.65 15.15
N HIS A 58 -14.10 4.51 14.20
CA HIS A 58 -15.18 4.16 13.28
C HIS A 58 -14.65 3.02 12.41
N GLY A 59 -15.32 1.86 12.39
CA GLY A 59 -14.92 0.73 11.56
C GLY A 59 -15.91 0.54 10.42
N ILE A 60 -15.45 -0.01 9.31
CA ILE A 60 -16.31 -0.36 8.17
C ILE A 60 -17.13 -1.62 8.49
N SER A 61 -18.32 -1.70 7.91
CA SER A 61 -19.14 -2.90 7.95
C SER A 61 -18.41 -4.06 7.24
N PRO A 62 -18.46 -5.29 7.78
CA PRO A 62 -17.82 -6.45 7.14
C PRO A 62 -18.29 -6.69 5.70
N GLY A 63 -19.56 -6.37 5.39
CA GLY A 63 -20.12 -6.52 4.03
C GLY A 63 -19.53 -5.52 3.03
N ASP A 64 -19.36 -4.26 3.44
CA ASP A 64 -18.77 -3.22 2.59
C ASP A 64 -17.27 -3.50 2.37
N ALA A 65 -16.57 -3.95 3.41
CA ALA A 65 -15.18 -4.38 3.30
C ALA A 65 -15.02 -5.58 2.34
N PHE A 66 -15.93 -6.55 2.41
CA PHE A 66 -15.96 -7.69 1.51
C PHE A 66 -16.16 -7.26 0.05
N LEU A 67 -17.13 -6.38 -0.21
CA LEU A 67 -17.40 -5.90 -1.57
C LEU A 67 -16.20 -5.10 -2.13
N LEU A 68 -15.58 -4.25 -1.31
CA LEU A 68 -14.41 -3.48 -1.69
C LEU A 68 -13.22 -4.38 -2.05
N GLU A 69 -12.89 -5.37 -1.21
CA GLU A 69 -11.81 -6.34 -1.48
C GLU A 69 -12.13 -7.22 -2.70
N PHE A 70 -13.38 -7.64 -2.87
CA PHE A 70 -13.80 -8.46 -4.02
C PHE A 70 -13.68 -7.71 -5.35
N VAL A 71 -14.26 -6.50 -5.45
CA VAL A 71 -14.29 -5.72 -6.70
C VAL A 71 -12.88 -5.32 -7.11
N SER A 72 -12.05 -4.89 -6.16
CA SER A 72 -10.67 -4.51 -6.43
C SER A 72 -9.78 -5.69 -6.81
N ALA A 73 -9.93 -6.86 -6.15
CA ALA A 73 -9.22 -8.08 -6.50
C ALA A 73 -9.61 -8.53 -7.92
N PHE A 74 -10.91 -8.52 -8.22
CA PHE A 74 -11.43 -8.87 -9.53
C PHE A 74 -10.89 -7.96 -10.64
N LEU A 75 -10.88 -6.63 -10.41
CA LEU A 75 -10.33 -5.68 -11.39
C LEU A 75 -8.83 -5.88 -11.60
N LEU A 76 -8.07 -6.11 -10.53
CA LEU A 76 -6.63 -6.36 -10.63
C LEU A 76 -6.32 -7.65 -11.39
N LEU A 77 -7.08 -8.72 -11.12
CA LEU A 77 -6.96 -9.99 -11.83
C LEU A 77 -7.39 -9.88 -13.29
N PHE A 78 -8.52 -9.22 -13.56
CA PHE A 78 -9.01 -8.99 -14.92
C PHE A 78 -7.98 -8.23 -15.77
N VAL A 79 -7.41 -7.15 -15.24
CA VAL A 79 -6.34 -6.40 -15.92
C VAL A 79 -5.08 -7.26 -16.04
N GLY A 80 -4.68 -7.99 -15.00
CA GLY A 80 -3.53 -8.88 -15.03
C GLY A 80 -3.64 -9.96 -16.11
N ILE A 81 -4.80 -10.59 -16.23
CA ILE A 81 -5.11 -11.58 -17.25
C ILE A 81 -5.10 -10.94 -18.65
N THR A 82 -5.74 -9.77 -18.80
CA THR A 82 -5.76 -9.04 -20.08
C THR A 82 -4.33 -8.71 -20.56
N VAL A 83 -3.47 -8.26 -19.65
CA VAL A 83 -2.05 -7.99 -19.94
C VAL A 83 -1.29 -9.29 -20.23
N ALA A 84 -1.59 -10.39 -19.56
CA ALA A 84 -0.95 -11.69 -19.79
C ALA A 84 -1.32 -12.29 -21.17
N PHE A 85 -2.54 -12.06 -21.65
CA PHE A 85 -2.98 -12.49 -22.98
C PHE A 85 -2.52 -11.57 -24.10
N ASP A 86 -2.28 -10.28 -23.84
CA ASP A 86 -1.68 -9.35 -24.80
C ASP A 86 -0.14 -9.48 -24.87
N LYS A 87 0.31 -10.68 -25.24
CA LYS A 87 1.74 -11.01 -25.44
C LYS A 87 2.38 -10.21 -26.56
N LYS A 88 1.56 -9.70 -27.50
CA LYS A 88 2.03 -8.98 -28.69
C LYS A 88 2.48 -7.56 -28.33
N ARG A 89 1.70 -6.85 -27.51
CA ARG A 89 2.13 -5.55 -26.95
C ARG A 89 3.22 -5.71 -25.90
N SER A 90 3.10 -6.69 -24.98
CA SER A 90 4.06 -6.85 -23.86
C SER A 90 5.53 -6.99 -24.32
N LYS A 91 5.78 -7.66 -25.45
CA LYS A 91 7.13 -7.78 -26.02
C LYS A 91 7.69 -6.49 -26.64
N GLU A 92 6.83 -5.61 -27.14
CA GLU A 92 7.24 -4.34 -27.76
C GLU A 92 7.39 -3.20 -26.73
N VAL A 93 6.59 -3.19 -25.66
CA VAL A 93 6.56 -2.07 -24.68
C VAL A 93 7.37 -2.32 -23.40
N GLY A 94 7.86 -3.55 -23.19
CA GLY A 94 8.74 -3.90 -22.07
C GLY A 94 8.07 -3.94 -20.69
N LEU A 95 8.84 -4.40 -19.69
CA LEU A 95 8.43 -4.51 -18.28
C LEU A 95 7.80 -3.24 -17.67
N PRO A 96 8.23 -2.00 -18.02
CA PRO A 96 7.68 -0.78 -17.43
C PRO A 96 6.18 -0.60 -17.69
N TRP A 97 5.68 -1.00 -18.86
CA TRP A 97 4.27 -0.82 -19.23
C TRP A 97 3.36 -1.77 -18.47
N VAL A 98 3.84 -2.98 -18.19
CA VAL A 98 3.12 -3.96 -17.35
C VAL A 98 2.93 -3.40 -15.95
N CYS A 99 3.99 -2.85 -15.34
CA CYS A 99 3.90 -2.24 -14.00
C CYS A 99 2.90 -1.08 -13.95
N PHE A 100 2.82 -0.26 -15.01
CA PHE A 100 1.88 0.87 -15.07
C PHE A 100 0.42 0.41 -15.20
N MET A 101 0.16 -0.62 -16.00
CA MET A 101 -1.18 -1.18 -16.16
C MET A 101 -1.68 -1.88 -14.91
N LEU A 102 -0.81 -2.50 -14.10
CA LEU A 102 -1.19 -3.07 -12.80
C LEU A 102 -1.32 -2.02 -11.69
N SER A 103 -0.50 -0.96 -11.71
CA SER A 103 -0.55 0.08 -10.68
C SER A 103 -1.79 0.97 -10.80
N ALA A 104 -2.30 1.20 -12.01
CA ALA A 104 -3.50 2.00 -12.24
C ALA A 104 -4.76 1.48 -11.52
N PRO A 105 -5.21 0.20 -11.70
CA PRO A 105 -6.37 -0.34 -11.00
C PRO A 105 -6.13 -0.45 -9.50
N MET A 106 -4.90 -0.76 -9.06
CA MET A 106 -4.55 -0.82 -7.65
C MET A 106 -4.66 0.56 -6.98
N GLY A 107 -4.08 1.60 -7.60
CA GLY A 107 -4.15 2.98 -7.10
C GLY A 107 -5.57 3.52 -7.10
N LEU A 108 -6.35 3.22 -8.14
CA LEU A 108 -7.75 3.61 -8.22
C LEU A 108 -8.60 2.91 -7.15
N GLY A 109 -8.38 1.61 -6.92
CA GLY A 109 -9.07 0.83 -5.89
C GLY A 109 -8.80 1.37 -4.49
N VAL A 110 -7.53 1.69 -4.18
CA VAL A 110 -7.15 2.33 -2.92
C VAL A 110 -7.80 3.71 -2.82
N PHE A 111 -7.73 4.55 -3.85
CA PHE A 111 -8.30 5.91 -3.83
C PHE A 111 -9.81 5.92 -3.59
N ILE A 112 -10.56 5.10 -4.34
CA ILE A 112 -12.01 4.98 -4.19
C ILE A 112 -12.34 4.46 -2.79
N SER A 113 -11.64 3.42 -2.33
CA SER A 113 -11.87 2.83 -1.03
C SER A 113 -11.55 3.80 0.11
N THR A 114 -10.45 4.56 0.04
CA THR A 114 -10.13 5.59 1.03
C THR A 114 -11.08 6.78 0.99
N THR A 115 -11.71 7.05 -0.16
CA THR A 115 -12.70 8.12 -0.27
C THR A 115 -14.03 7.71 0.35
N ILE A 116 -14.45 6.45 0.15
CA ILE A 116 -15.68 5.89 0.73
C ILE A 116 -15.50 5.61 2.23
N THR A 117 -14.32 5.12 2.64
CA THR A 117 -14.05 4.64 3.99
C THR A 117 -13.13 5.55 4.81
N GLY A 118 -12.75 6.72 4.26
CA GLY A 118 -11.81 7.67 4.87
C GLY A 118 -12.03 8.05 6.34
N PRO A 119 -13.28 8.09 6.86
CA PRO A 119 -13.52 8.30 8.29
C PRO A 119 -13.27 7.07 9.16
N ALA A 120 -13.35 5.87 8.60
CA ALA A 120 -13.57 4.62 9.31
C ALA A 120 -12.34 3.70 9.36
N GLY A 121 -11.20 4.18 9.86
CA GLY A 121 -10.03 3.36 10.25
C GLY A 121 -9.44 2.41 9.19
N TYR A 122 -9.98 2.43 7.97
CA TYR A 122 -9.68 1.55 6.86
C TYR A 122 -8.82 2.34 5.87
N SER A 123 -7.57 1.93 5.68
CA SER A 123 -6.63 2.70 4.85
C SER A 123 -6.69 2.31 3.36
N GLY A 124 -7.77 1.66 2.94
CA GLY A 124 -7.98 1.17 1.58
C GLY A 124 -7.79 -0.34 1.45
N VAL A 125 -8.15 -0.84 0.26
CA VAL A 125 -8.04 -2.24 -0.12
C VAL A 125 -6.59 -2.73 0.03
N GLY A 126 -6.40 -3.84 0.74
CA GLY A 126 -5.09 -4.45 0.94
C GLY A 126 -4.70 -5.44 -0.15
N LEU A 127 -5.65 -6.22 -0.68
CA LEU A 127 -5.40 -7.38 -1.58
C LEU A 127 -4.34 -8.36 -1.06
N ASN A 128 -3.99 -8.25 0.21
CA ASN A 128 -2.90 -8.97 0.84
C ASN A 128 -3.33 -9.29 2.28
N PRO A 129 -3.77 -10.53 2.54
CA PRO A 129 -4.23 -10.94 3.87
C PRO A 129 -3.16 -10.73 4.96
N ALA A 130 -1.87 -10.85 4.61
CA ALA A 130 -0.77 -10.69 5.55
C ALA A 130 -0.68 -9.27 6.14
N ARG A 131 -1.10 -8.25 5.38
CA ARG A 131 -1.17 -6.86 5.84
C ARG A 131 -2.10 -6.70 7.05
N CYS A 132 -3.24 -7.38 7.01
CA CYS A 132 -4.23 -7.35 8.08
C CYS A 132 -3.97 -8.40 9.17
N LEU A 133 -3.19 -9.44 8.89
CA LEU A 133 -2.89 -10.53 9.81
C LEU A 133 -2.03 -10.08 11.00
N GLY A 134 -0.96 -9.31 10.74
CA GLY A 134 -0.07 -8.82 11.79
C GLY A 134 -0.81 -8.01 12.88
N PRO A 135 -1.56 -6.97 12.51
CA PRO A 135 -2.38 -6.21 13.46
C PRO A 135 -3.46 -7.05 14.15
N ALA A 136 -4.08 -7.99 13.44
CA ALA A 136 -5.09 -8.87 14.00
C ALA A 136 -4.54 -9.81 15.08
N LEU A 137 -3.30 -10.31 14.91
CA LEU A 137 -2.61 -11.15 15.89
C LEU A 137 -2.16 -10.37 17.13
N VAL A 138 -1.64 -9.16 16.94
CA VAL A 138 -1.11 -8.34 18.05
C VAL A 138 -2.24 -7.75 18.90
N ARG A 139 -3.33 -7.30 18.28
CA ARG A 139 -4.41 -6.57 18.98
C ARG A 139 -5.59 -7.47 19.38
N GLY A 140 -5.80 -8.58 18.67
CA GLY A 140 -6.91 -9.50 18.92
C GLY A 140 -8.30 -8.86 18.81
N GLY A 141 -9.33 -9.60 19.23
CA GLY A 141 -10.69 -9.05 19.39
C GLY A 141 -11.50 -8.90 18.08
N SER A 142 -12.09 -7.72 17.87
CA SER A 142 -13.00 -7.45 16.74
C SER A 142 -12.30 -7.49 15.38
N LEU A 143 -11.00 -7.15 15.31
CA LEU A 143 -10.20 -7.29 14.10
C LEU A 143 -10.09 -8.75 13.63
N TRP A 144 -9.97 -9.69 14.57
CA TRP A 144 -9.87 -11.11 14.25
C TRP A 144 -11.18 -11.68 13.72
N HIS A 145 -12.31 -11.25 14.28
CA HIS A 145 -13.64 -11.73 13.87
C HIS A 145 -14.02 -11.38 12.43
N GLY A 146 -13.52 -10.26 11.90
CA GLY A 146 -13.73 -9.88 10.51
C GLY A 146 -12.60 -10.33 9.56
N HIS A 147 -11.52 -10.92 10.08
CA HIS A 147 -10.32 -11.19 9.29
C HIS A 147 -10.55 -12.17 8.13
N TRP A 148 -11.53 -13.06 8.24
CA TRP A 148 -11.92 -14.00 7.19
C TRP A 148 -12.27 -13.31 5.86
N VAL A 149 -12.77 -12.07 5.90
CA VAL A 149 -13.14 -11.29 4.71
C VAL A 149 -11.94 -11.10 3.79
N PHE A 150 -10.76 -10.84 4.35
CA PHE A 150 -9.53 -10.63 3.58
C PHE A 150 -9.00 -11.91 2.93
N TRP A 151 -9.45 -13.08 3.34
CA TRP A 151 -9.09 -14.36 2.71
C TRP A 151 -10.15 -14.78 1.69
N VAL A 152 -11.42 -14.73 2.08
CA VAL A 152 -12.52 -15.21 1.25
C VAL A 152 -12.74 -14.30 0.04
N ALA A 153 -12.64 -12.97 0.20
CA ALA A 153 -12.88 -12.05 -0.91
C ALA A 153 -11.87 -12.22 -2.06
N PRO A 154 -10.53 -12.28 -1.83
CA PRO A 154 -9.58 -12.55 -2.92
C PRO A 154 -9.74 -13.94 -3.53
N ILE A 155 -10.03 -14.98 -2.72
CA ILE A 155 -10.24 -16.33 -3.23
C ILE A 155 -11.44 -16.41 -4.17
N LEU A 156 -12.53 -15.70 -3.86
CA LEU A 156 -13.71 -15.64 -4.72
C LEU A 156 -13.52 -14.79 -5.97
N ALA A 157 -12.57 -13.85 -5.96
CA ALA A 157 -12.26 -13.00 -7.10
C ALA A 157 -11.35 -13.68 -8.14
N CYS A 158 -10.63 -14.72 -7.75
CA CYS A 158 -9.84 -15.61 -8.63
C CYS A 158 -10.72 -16.46 -9.54
#